data_AF-A0A1J3IJV1-F1
#
_entry.id   AF-A0A1J3IJV1-F1
#
_cell.length_a   1.000
_cell.length_b   1.000
_cell.length_c   1.000
_cell.angle_alpha   90.00
_cell.angle_beta   90.00
_cell.angle_gamma   90.00
#
_symmetry.space_group_name_H-M   'P 1'
#
loop_
_entity.id
_entity.type
_entity.pdbx_description
1 polymer ?
#
loop_
_entity_poly.entity_id
_entity_poly.type
_entity_poly.pdbx_seq_one_letter_code
_entity_poly.pdbx_strand_id
1 'polypeptide(L)'
;LLVKMAQESKKAEKDEDNEEVAESDKDEDSKENQYDSFWKQFGKSIKLGVIDDKTNKAKLQKLLRYQTSKSDGAFISLEEYVDRMKENQKAIYYITGESLEAVKNS
;
A
#
# COMPACT_ATOMS: atom_id res chain seq x y z
N LEU A 1 -5.51 -58.43 16.93
CA LEU A 1 -4.46 -58.11 15.95
C LEU A 1 -4.99 -57.60 14.60
N LEU A 2 -6.25 -57.87 14.22
CA LEU A 2 -6.85 -57.35 12.97
C LEU A 2 -7.54 -55.96 13.07
N VAL A 3 -7.63 -55.34 14.25
CA VAL A 3 -8.21 -53.99 14.42
C VAL A 3 -7.16 -52.87 14.34
N LYS A 4 -5.88 -53.17 14.60
CA LYS A 4 -4.80 -52.16 14.60
C LYS A 4 -4.27 -51.87 13.18
N MET A 5 -4.28 -52.85 12.28
CA MET A 5 -3.92 -52.66 10.86
C MET A 5 -4.96 -51.86 10.06
N ALA A 6 -6.20 -51.77 10.52
CA ALA A 6 -7.25 -50.98 9.89
C ALA A 6 -7.24 -49.49 10.31
N GLN A 7 -6.48 -49.14 11.36
CA GLN A 7 -6.34 -47.76 11.83
C GLN A 7 -5.09 -47.05 11.27
N GLU A 8 -4.10 -47.81 10.77
CA GLU A 8 -2.92 -47.25 10.11
C GLU A 8 -3.13 -47.02 8.61
N SER A 9 -4.05 -47.75 7.95
CA SER A 9 -4.34 -47.59 6.51
C SER A 9 -5.27 -46.43 6.17
N LYS A 10 -5.91 -45.77 7.16
CA LYS A 10 -6.68 -44.53 6.93
C LYS A 10 -5.85 -43.25 7.04
N LYS A 11 -4.55 -43.35 7.38
CA LYS A 11 -3.66 -42.20 7.59
C LYS A 11 -2.79 -41.85 6.36
N ALA A 12 -2.95 -42.55 5.24
CA ALA A 12 -2.11 -42.36 4.06
C ALA A 12 -2.95 -42.40 2.78
N GLU A 13 -3.80 -41.38 2.58
CA GLU A 13 -4.27 -40.86 1.28
C GLU A 13 -5.44 -39.91 1.53
N LYS A 14 -5.12 -38.64 1.79
CA LYS A 14 -5.80 -37.54 1.12
C LYS A 14 -4.92 -36.30 1.22
N ASP A 15 -4.23 -36.07 0.13
CA ASP A 15 -3.60 -34.83 -0.27
C ASP A 15 -4.59 -33.66 -0.25
N GLU A 16 -3.97 -32.48 -0.14
CA GLU A 16 -4.40 -31.20 -0.71
C GLU A 16 -5.63 -30.51 -0.10
N ASP A 17 -5.41 -29.23 0.20
CA ASP A 17 -6.38 -28.19 0.54
C ASP A 17 -7.02 -28.23 1.94
N ASN A 18 -6.42 -27.49 2.89
CA ASN A 18 -7.23 -26.59 3.71
C ASN A 18 -6.39 -25.41 4.25
N GLU A 19 -6.64 -24.25 3.66
CA GLU A 19 -6.34 -22.93 4.21
C GLU A 19 -6.79 -22.85 5.68
N GLU A 20 -5.87 -22.55 6.58
CA GLU A 20 -6.22 -21.87 7.83
C GLU A 20 -5.60 -20.48 7.77
N VAL A 21 -6.38 -19.58 7.17
CA VAL A 21 -6.16 -18.13 7.20
C VAL A 21 -6.39 -17.67 8.64
N ALA A 22 -5.32 -17.43 9.37
CA ALA A 22 -5.38 -16.78 10.68
C ALA A 22 -4.12 -15.94 10.91
N GLU A 23 -3.95 -14.91 10.08
CA GLU A 23 -3.04 -13.80 10.40
C GLU A 23 -3.73 -12.48 10.01
N SER A 24 -4.88 -12.25 10.65
CA SER A 24 -5.47 -10.92 10.72
C SER A 24 -4.90 -10.22 11.96
N ASP A 25 -4.50 -8.96 11.79
CA ASP A 25 -4.33 -7.97 12.86
C ASP A 25 -2.91 -7.74 13.44
N LYS A 26 -1.83 -8.07 12.71
CA LYS A 26 -0.45 -7.61 13.05
C LYS A 26 0.35 -6.96 11.91
N ASP A 27 -0.28 -6.66 10.77
CA ASP A 27 0.44 -6.34 9.53
C ASP A 27 0.11 -4.99 8.87
N GLU A 28 -0.49 -4.02 9.56
CA GLU A 28 -0.69 -2.69 8.93
C GLU A 28 0.60 -1.85 8.94
N ASP A 29 1.28 -1.75 10.09
CA ASP A 29 2.56 -1.01 10.22
C ASP A 29 3.68 -1.62 9.36
N SER A 30 3.69 -2.95 9.19
CA SER A 30 4.70 -3.65 8.37
C SER A 30 4.47 -3.39 6.88
N LYS A 31 3.22 -3.34 6.43
CA LYS A 31 2.84 -3.04 5.04
C LYS A 31 3.07 -1.57 4.67
N GLU A 32 2.77 -0.63 5.57
CA GLU A 32 3.09 0.79 5.35
C GLU A 32 4.60 1.00 5.17
N ASN A 33 5.43 0.41 6.03
CA ASN A 33 6.88 0.48 5.91
C ASN A 33 7.42 -0.15 4.60
N GLN A 34 6.81 -1.25 4.14
CA GLN A 34 7.15 -1.86 2.87
C GLN A 34 6.75 -0.97 1.68
N TYR A 35 5.57 -0.37 1.72
CA TYR A 35 5.10 0.52 0.66
C TYR A 35 5.92 1.79 0.58
N ASP A 36 6.34 2.35 1.72
CA ASP A 36 7.26 3.48 1.79
C ASP A 36 8.60 3.19 1.12
N SER A 37 9.13 1.99 1.36
CA SER A 37 10.37 1.53 0.74
C SER A 37 10.20 1.35 -0.77
N PHE A 38 9.09 0.75 -1.21
CA PHE A 38 8.71 0.67 -2.61
C PHE A 38 8.60 2.05 -3.25
N TRP A 39 7.92 3.00 -2.60
CA TRP A 39 7.72 4.33 -3.13
C TRP A 39 9.03 5.12 -3.23
N LYS A 40 9.92 5.00 -2.24
CA LYS A 40 11.27 5.61 -2.28
C LYS A 40 12.09 5.10 -3.45
N GLN A 41 11.97 3.82 -3.80
CA GLN A 41 12.74 3.21 -4.90
C GLN A 41 12.11 3.45 -6.28
N PHE A 42 10.79 3.26 -6.41
CA PHE A 42 10.11 3.21 -7.70
C PHE A 42 9.24 4.45 -7.99
N GLY A 43 9.05 5.35 -7.03
CA GLY A 43 8.13 6.48 -7.17
C GLY A 43 8.45 7.41 -8.34
N LYS A 44 9.72 7.55 -8.73
CA LYS A 44 10.11 8.30 -9.93
C LYS A 44 9.59 7.63 -11.21
N SER A 45 9.72 6.32 -11.32
CA SER A 45 9.23 5.55 -12.47
C SER A 45 7.72 5.60 -12.57
N ILE A 46 7.01 5.51 -11.44
CA ILE A 46 5.55 5.64 -11.40
C ILE A 46 5.12 7.05 -11.87
N LYS A 47 5.80 8.11 -11.40
CA LYS A 47 5.50 9.49 -11.85
C LYS A 47 5.66 9.67 -13.36
N LEU A 48 6.71 9.09 -13.95
CA LEU A 48 6.90 9.10 -15.41
C LEU A 48 5.78 8.31 -16.11
N GLY A 49 5.45 7.13 -15.61
CA GLY A 49 4.34 6.32 -16.15
C GLY A 49 3.01 7.05 -16.17
N VAL A 50 2.69 7.87 -15.16
CA VAL A 50 1.46 8.68 -15.13
C VAL A 50 1.40 9.73 -16.26
N ILE A 51 2.56 10.21 -16.71
CA ILE A 51 2.68 11.20 -17.78
C ILE A 51 2.58 10.52 -19.16
N ASP A 52 3.29 9.41 -19.33
CA ASP A 52 3.46 8.75 -20.63
C ASP A 52 2.34 7.75 -20.95
N ASP A 53 1.85 6.99 -19.97
CA ASP A 53 0.84 5.95 -20.15
C ASP A 53 -0.57 6.48 -19.82
N LYS A 54 -1.20 7.10 -20.82
CA LYS A 54 -2.57 7.61 -20.71
C LYS A 54 -3.61 6.52 -20.42
N THR A 55 -3.38 5.30 -20.87
CA THR A 55 -4.32 4.17 -20.72
C THR A 55 -4.35 3.68 -19.28
N ASN A 56 -3.19 3.54 -18.65
CA ASN A 56 -3.08 3.09 -17.26
C ASN A 56 -2.99 4.24 -16.25
N LYS A 57 -3.05 5.49 -16.70
CA LYS A 57 -2.98 6.71 -15.87
C LYS A 57 -3.82 6.61 -14.60
N ALA A 58 -5.09 6.21 -14.71
CA ALA A 58 -5.99 6.12 -13.55
C ALA A 58 -5.52 5.11 -12.50
N LYS A 59 -4.92 3.98 -12.93
CA LYS A 59 -4.36 2.98 -12.01
C LYS A 59 -3.06 3.48 -11.38
N LEU A 60 -2.18 4.07 -12.18
CA LEU A 60 -0.90 4.60 -11.72
C LEU A 60 -1.07 5.78 -10.76
N GLN A 61 -2.09 6.62 -10.96
CA GLN A 61 -2.42 7.74 -10.08
C GLN A 61 -2.72 7.30 -8.64
N LYS A 62 -3.35 6.12 -8.45
CA LYS A 62 -3.64 5.57 -7.12
C LYS A 62 -2.40 5.14 -6.34
N LEU A 63 -1.30 4.87 -7.05
CA LEU A 63 -0.03 4.48 -6.46
C LEU A 63 0.81 5.69 -6.04
N LEU A 64 0.41 6.91 -6.41
CA LEU A 64 1.14 8.11 -6.06
C LEU A 64 1.08 8.34 -4.54
N ARG A 65 2.22 8.74 -3.98
CA ARG A 65 2.31 9.21 -2.61
C ARG A 65 2.96 10.58 -2.53
N TYR A 66 2.54 11.36 -1.55
CA TYR A 66 2.88 12.76 -1.35
C TYR A 66 3.22 13.03 0.10
N GLN A 67 4.19 13.92 0.31
CA GLN A 67 4.38 14.55 1.61
C GLN A 67 3.54 15.82 1.66
N THR A 68 2.96 16.10 2.81
CA THR A 68 2.07 17.25 3.01
C THR A 68 2.43 17.98 4.28
N SER A 69 1.97 19.23 4.42
CA SER A 69 2.19 20.03 5.63
C SER A 69 1.60 19.44 6.91
N LYS A 70 0.70 18.44 6.79
CA LYS A 70 0.03 17.78 7.91
C LYS A 70 0.37 16.29 8.05
N SER A 71 1.34 15.79 7.28
CA SER A 71 1.74 14.37 7.36
C SER A 71 3.03 14.16 8.12
N ASP A 72 3.62 15.19 8.74
CA ASP A 72 4.84 15.10 9.55
C ASP A 72 6.02 14.37 8.85
N GLY A 73 6.08 14.48 7.51
CA GLY A 73 7.09 13.82 6.68
C GLY A 73 6.72 12.43 6.18
N ALA A 74 5.61 11.84 6.66
CA ALA A 74 5.04 10.62 6.12
C ALA A 74 4.47 10.83 4.71
N PHE A 75 4.50 9.75 3.93
CA PHE A 75 3.93 9.67 2.60
C PHE A 75 2.46 9.27 2.70
N ILE A 76 1.56 10.10 2.15
CA ILE A 76 0.13 9.81 2.08
C ILE A 76 -0.34 9.73 0.63
N SER A 77 -1.40 9.00 0.40
CA SER A 77 -2.13 8.93 -0.87
C SER A 77 -2.96 10.19 -1.13
N LEU A 78 -3.43 10.33 -2.37
CA LEU A 78 -4.35 11.40 -2.72
C LEU A 78 -5.74 11.19 -2.10
N GLU A 79 -6.15 9.94 -1.92
CA GLU A 79 -7.43 9.57 -1.32
C GLU A 79 -7.47 10.02 0.15
N GLU A 80 -6.43 9.72 0.92
CA GLU A 80 -6.27 10.22 2.30
C GLU A 80 -6.23 11.75 2.39
N TYR A 81 -5.68 12.43 1.37
CA TYR A 81 -5.73 13.89 1.30
C TYR A 81 -7.16 14.39 1.08
N VAL A 82 -7.93 13.73 0.22
CA VAL A 82 -9.31 14.11 -0.11
C VAL A 82 -10.22 13.89 1.08
N ASP A 83 -10.05 12.79 1.82
CA ASP A 83 -10.88 12.46 2.98
C ASP A 83 -10.75 13.48 4.13
N ARG A 84 -9.60 14.17 4.20
CA ARG A 84 -9.34 15.26 5.17
C ARG A 84 -9.58 16.66 4.61
N MET A 85 -10.14 16.81 3.41
CA MET A 85 -10.47 18.11 2.84
C MET A 85 -11.53 18.81 3.71
N LYS A 86 -11.34 20.11 3.93
CA LYS A 86 -12.34 20.92 4.64
C LYS A 86 -13.57 21.13 3.74
N GLU A 87 -14.75 21.32 4.33
CA GLU A 87 -16.01 21.52 3.59
C GLU A 87 -15.95 22.67 2.56
N ASN A 88 -15.19 23.72 2.85
CA ASN A 88 -15.01 24.88 1.98
C ASN A 88 -13.84 24.75 0.98
N GLN A 89 -13.12 23.63 1.00
CA GLN A 89 -11.99 23.38 0.11
C GLN A 89 -12.44 22.74 -1.20
N LYS A 90 -12.35 23.48 -2.32
CA LYS A 90 -12.81 23.00 -3.64
C LYS A 90 -11.71 22.38 -4.51
N ALA A 91 -10.46 22.49 -4.10
CA ALA A 91 -9.31 22.06 -4.88
C ALA A 91 -8.24 21.41 -4.00
N ILE A 92 -7.41 20.58 -4.62
CA ILE A 92 -6.19 20.04 -4.02
C ILE A 92 -5.07 21.05 -4.23
N TYR A 93 -4.45 21.49 -3.15
CA TYR A 93 -3.34 22.43 -3.19
C TYR A 93 -2.01 21.70 -3.15
N TYR A 94 -1.06 22.14 -3.97
CA TYR A 94 0.31 21.66 -3.97
C TYR A 94 1.27 22.82 -4.15
N ILE A 95 2.50 22.62 -3.68
CA ILE A 95 3.61 23.57 -3.81
C ILE A 95 4.86 22.78 -4.19
N THR A 96 5.72 23.39 -4.98
CA THR A 96 6.99 22.83 -5.42
C THR A 96 8.13 23.71 -4.94
N GLY A 97 9.23 23.11 -4.52
CA GLY A 97 10.45 23.82 -4.13
C GLY A 97 11.66 22.90 -4.17
N GLU A 98 12.84 23.48 -3.94
CA GLU A 98 14.12 22.78 -4.09
C GLU A 98 14.35 21.70 -3.01
N SER A 99 13.73 21.86 -1.84
CA SER A 99 13.78 20.88 -0.75
C SER A 99 12.49 20.91 0.08
N LEU A 100 12.23 19.83 0.82
CA LEU A 100 11.10 19.75 1.74
C LEU A 100 11.16 20.87 2.81
N GLU A 101 12.36 21.17 3.32
CA GLU A 101 12.57 22.22 4.32
C GLU A 101 12.31 23.62 3.76
N ALA A 102 12.69 23.88 2.50
CA ALA A 102 12.36 25.14 1.83
C ALA A 102 10.83 25.30 1.66
N VAL A 103 10.14 24.22 1.31
CA VAL A 103 8.69 24.22 1.10
C VAL A 103 7.91 24.34 2.40
N LYS A 104 8.39 23.75 3.51
CA LYS A 104 7.74 23.83 4.82
C LYS A 104 7.74 25.25 5.39
N ASN A 105 8.74 26.06 5.06
CA ASN A 105 8.92 27.43 5.56
C ASN A 105 8.38 28.51 4.58
N SER A 106 7.61 28.11 3.57
CA SER A 106 6.99 28.99 2.56
C SER A 106 5.63 29.55 2.97
#